data_AF-Q29ZG5-F1
#
_entry.id   AF-Q29ZG5-F1
#
_cell.length_a   1.000
_cell.length_b   1.000
_cell.length_c   1.000
_cell.angle_alpha   90.00
_cell.angle_beta   90.00
_cell.angle_gamma   90.00
#
_symmetry.space_group_name_H-M   'P 1'
#
loop_
_entity.id
_entity.type
_entity.pdbx_description
1 polymer ?
#
loop_
_entity_poly.entity_id
_entity_poly.type
_entity_poly.pdbx_seq_one_letter_code
_entity_poly.pdbx_strand_id
1 'polypeptide(L)'
;AMDLPPAPQMIMVPRANPYYFWDPRGGEVRWLLEQIFGPPYFRDMLPPVIEKNYGQWKYHERIKPGLLKHVAESGDELYTVRVGSGRLVSTDWIRDVCKIADQFCDGYLRFTSRHNLEFLVSDKDKVEPLIEHLKANGYVVGGTGHTITNPVHTQGWIHCHTPATDASGVVKAVMDELIEYFVDWKLPAYCRVALACCLNMCG
;
A
#
# COMPACT_ATOMS: atom_id res chain seq x y z
N ALA A 1 -16.51 -33.89 -19.36
CA ALA A 1 -15.09 -33.81 -18.93
C ALA A 1 -15.02 -33.70 -17.40
N MET A 2 -15.48 -34.75 -16.68
CA MET A 2 -15.67 -34.73 -15.22
C MET A 2 -14.92 -35.85 -14.47
N ASP A 3 -14.04 -36.60 -15.14
CA ASP A 3 -13.33 -37.76 -14.57
C ASP A 3 -11.82 -37.74 -14.84
N LEU A 4 -11.18 -36.57 -14.75
CA LEU A 4 -9.72 -36.51 -14.70
C LEU A 4 -9.27 -36.36 -13.24
N PRO A 5 -8.30 -37.17 -12.77
CA PRO A 5 -7.76 -37.02 -11.43
C PRO A 5 -7.10 -35.64 -11.29
N PRO A 6 -7.24 -34.96 -10.13
CA PRO A 6 -6.66 -33.64 -9.92
C PRO A 6 -5.13 -33.74 -9.98
N ALA A 7 -4.55 -33.18 -11.04
CA ALA A 7 -3.11 -32.99 -11.14
C ALA A 7 -2.76 -31.65 -10.50
N PRO A 8 -1.86 -31.59 -9.50
CA PRO A 8 -1.35 -30.31 -9.02
C PRO A 8 -0.57 -29.66 -10.16
N GLN A 9 -1.09 -28.55 -10.70
CA GLN A 9 -0.28 -27.62 -11.50
C GLN A 9 0.64 -26.86 -10.55
N MET A 10 1.63 -27.58 -10.03
CA MET A 10 2.83 -26.95 -9.49
C MET A 10 3.49 -26.22 -10.65
N ILE A 11 3.44 -24.89 -10.60
CA ILE A 11 4.27 -24.02 -11.44
C ILE A 11 5.70 -24.23 -10.94
N MET A 12 6.40 -25.23 -11.49
CA MET A 12 7.77 -25.60 -11.12
C MET A 12 8.82 -24.57 -11.63
N VAL A 13 8.39 -23.57 -12.41
CA VAL A 13 9.24 -22.52 -13.00
C VAL A 13 8.39 -21.25 -13.12
N PRO A 14 8.91 -20.04 -12.80
CA PRO A 14 8.15 -18.81 -13.01
C PRO A 14 7.69 -18.72 -14.47
N ARG A 15 6.40 -18.44 -14.71
CA ARG A 15 5.97 -17.97 -16.02
C ARG A 15 6.56 -16.58 -16.21
N ALA A 16 7.79 -16.51 -16.73
CA ALA A 16 8.33 -15.29 -17.30
C ALA A 16 7.43 -14.91 -18.47
N ASN A 17 6.74 -13.78 -18.34
CA ASN A 17 5.99 -13.20 -19.43
C ASN A 17 7.03 -12.69 -20.44
N PRO A 18 7.15 -13.24 -21.66
CA PRO A 18 8.17 -12.80 -22.59
C PRO A 18 7.63 -11.58 -23.32
N TYR A 19 7.72 -10.40 -22.71
CA TYR A 19 7.64 -9.18 -23.49
C TYR A 19 9.00 -8.96 -24.15
N TYR A 20 9.20 -9.66 -25.27
CA TYR A 20 10.29 -9.42 -26.20
C TYR A 20 9.87 -8.26 -27.10
N PHE A 21 10.36 -7.04 -26.82
CA PHE A 21 10.36 -5.96 -27.81
C PHE A 21 11.72 -6.01 -28.49
N TRP A 22 11.77 -6.69 -29.62
CA TRP A 22 12.90 -6.85 -30.54
C TRP A 22 13.86 -5.65 -30.59
N ASP A 23 15.15 -5.86 -30.27
CA ASP A 23 16.26 -4.97 -30.64
C ASP A 23 17.04 -5.63 -31.80
N PRO A 24 17.12 -5.01 -32.99
CA PRO A 24 17.84 -5.57 -34.14
C PRO A 24 19.36 -5.60 -33.99
N ARG A 25 19.93 -5.05 -32.91
CA ARG A 25 21.38 -4.96 -32.74
C ARG A 25 21.88 -6.13 -31.92
N GLY A 26 22.16 -7.24 -32.60
CA GLY A 26 22.84 -8.38 -32.01
C GLY A 26 24.15 -7.96 -31.31
N GLY A 27 24.35 -8.42 -30.07
CA GLY A 27 25.63 -8.28 -29.38
C GLY A 27 25.51 -8.30 -27.87
N GLU A 28 26.00 -9.39 -27.27
CA GLU A 28 26.34 -9.59 -25.87
C GLU A 28 25.23 -10.00 -24.87
N VAL A 29 25.36 -11.25 -24.42
CA VAL A 29 24.61 -11.95 -23.36
C VAL A 29 24.72 -11.26 -21.98
N ARG A 30 25.55 -10.21 -21.84
CA ARG A 30 25.78 -9.48 -20.59
C ARG A 30 24.53 -8.70 -20.10
N TRP A 31 23.62 -8.33 -21.00
CA TRP A 31 22.42 -7.55 -20.69
C TRP A 31 21.23 -8.38 -20.17
N LEU A 32 21.25 -9.71 -20.31
CA LEU A 32 20.17 -10.58 -19.83
C LEU A 32 20.14 -10.69 -18.29
N LEU A 33 21.28 -10.49 -17.61
CA LEU A 33 21.34 -10.50 -16.15
C LEU A 33 20.67 -9.28 -15.51
N GLU A 34 20.65 -8.14 -16.20
CA GLU A 34 19.89 -6.94 -15.79
C GLU A 34 18.37 -7.10 -15.97
N GLN A 35 17.88 -8.21 -16.54
CA GLN A 35 16.46 -8.40 -16.84
C GLN A 35 15.74 -9.34 -15.85
N ILE A 36 16.46 -10.03 -14.96
CA ILE A 36 15.91 -11.05 -14.05
C ILE A 36 16.44 -10.89 -12.61
N PHE A 37 16.44 -9.67 -12.08
CA PHE A 37 16.85 -9.40 -10.70
C PHE A 37 15.68 -9.38 -9.69
N GLY A 38 14.43 -9.42 -10.16
CA GLY A 38 13.24 -9.40 -9.30
C GLY A 38 13.06 -8.07 -8.54
N PRO A 39 12.22 -8.02 -7.50
CA PRO A 39 12.14 -6.83 -6.65
C PRO A 39 13.40 -6.69 -5.79
N PRO A 40 13.77 -5.46 -5.38
CA PRO A 40 14.75 -5.26 -4.32
C PRO A 40 14.36 -6.07 -3.08
N TYR A 41 15.36 -6.60 -2.37
CA TYR A 41 15.09 -7.40 -1.18
C TYR A 41 14.49 -6.53 -0.09
N PHE A 42 13.30 -6.89 0.39
CA PHE A 42 12.52 -6.02 1.27
C PHE A 42 13.22 -5.70 2.60
N ARG A 43 14.13 -6.56 3.08
CA ARG A 43 14.86 -6.33 4.33
C ARG A 43 15.76 -5.11 4.26
N ASP A 44 16.31 -4.81 3.08
CA ASP A 44 17.16 -3.63 2.85
C ASP A 44 16.38 -2.32 3.01
N MET A 45 15.04 -2.38 2.99
CA MET A 45 14.14 -1.25 3.10
C MET A 45 13.32 -1.27 4.40
N LEU A 46 13.63 -2.15 5.35
CA LEU A 46 12.95 -2.19 6.64
C LEU A 46 13.50 -1.10 7.59
N PRO A 47 12.64 -0.43 8.37
CA PRO A 47 13.10 0.35 9.50
C PRO A 47 13.94 -0.53 10.45
N PRO A 48 15.03 -0.02 11.06
CA PRO A 48 15.88 -0.80 11.96
C PRO A 48 15.13 -1.47 13.11
N VAL A 49 14.11 -0.79 13.66
CA VAL A 49 13.25 -1.35 14.72
C VAL A 49 12.42 -2.54 14.24
N ILE A 50 11.99 -2.55 12.98
CA ILE A 50 11.25 -3.68 12.40
C ILE A 50 12.20 -4.83 12.09
N GLU A 51 13.40 -4.54 11.57
CA GLU A 51 14.39 -5.57 11.28
C GLU A 51 14.84 -6.29 12.56
N LYS A 52 15.18 -5.54 13.62
CA LYS A 52 15.56 -6.08 14.93
C LYS A 52 14.48 -6.99 15.53
N ASN A 53 13.21 -6.62 15.38
CA ASN A 53 12.07 -7.32 15.99
C ASN A 53 11.28 -8.17 14.99
N TYR A 54 11.90 -8.54 13.86
CA TYR A 54 11.19 -9.22 12.78
C TYR A 54 10.67 -10.59 13.23
N GLY A 55 9.35 -10.75 13.24
CA GLY A 55 8.69 -11.97 13.72
C GLY A 55 8.57 -12.10 15.24
N GLN A 56 8.95 -11.06 15.99
CA GLN A 56 8.97 -11.05 17.47
C GLN A 56 8.06 -9.94 18.02
N TRP A 57 6.83 -9.86 17.51
CA TRP A 57 5.84 -8.88 17.92
C TRP A 57 4.90 -9.48 18.96
N LYS A 58 4.75 -8.79 20.10
CA LYS A 58 3.92 -9.26 21.22
C LYS A 58 2.45 -8.94 21.02
N TYR A 59 2.15 -7.68 20.70
CA TYR A 59 0.78 -7.23 20.43
C TYR A 59 0.75 -5.94 19.63
N HIS A 60 -0.45 -5.59 19.14
CA HIS A 60 -0.74 -4.29 18.56
C HIS A 60 -1.98 -3.70 19.23
N GLU A 61 -2.04 -2.37 19.27
CA GLU A 61 -3.15 -1.61 19.81
C GLU A 61 -3.57 -0.51 18.83
N ARG A 62 -4.87 -0.23 18.78
CA ARG A 62 -5.44 0.89 18.02
C ARG A 62 -5.64 2.04 19.00
N ILE A 63 -4.82 3.08 18.93
CA ILE A 63 -4.87 4.20 19.88
C ILE A 63 -6.00 5.17 19.52
N LYS A 64 -6.04 5.59 18.25
CA LYS A 64 -7.06 6.49 17.68
C LYS A 64 -7.21 6.21 16.19
N PRO A 65 -8.27 6.70 15.51
CA PRO A 65 -8.40 6.56 14.06
C PRO A 65 -7.11 7.02 13.34
N GLY A 66 -6.57 6.14 12.49
CA GLY A 66 -5.33 6.36 11.77
C GLY A 66 -4.03 6.12 12.55
N LEU A 67 -4.06 5.80 13.85
CA LEU A 67 -2.85 5.53 14.66
C LEU A 67 -2.87 4.12 15.27
N LEU A 68 -1.85 3.34 14.93
CA LEU A 68 -1.60 2.02 15.51
C LEU A 68 -0.29 2.04 16.31
N LYS A 69 -0.24 1.28 17.39
CA LYS A 69 0.96 1.01 18.17
C LYS A 69 1.27 -0.48 18.13
N HIS A 70 2.53 -0.84 17.92
CA HIS A 70 3.00 -2.22 17.91
C HIS A 70 4.09 -2.34 18.96
N VAL A 71 4.04 -3.39 19.78
CA VAL A 71 4.99 -3.62 20.86
C VAL A 71 5.67 -4.96 20.63
N ALA A 72 7.00 -4.94 20.54
CA ALA A 72 7.82 -6.13 20.38
C ALA A 72 8.03 -6.87 21.70
N GLU A 73 8.49 -8.11 21.64
CA GLU A 73 8.87 -8.87 22.83
C GLU A 73 10.05 -8.24 23.58
N SER A 74 10.93 -7.54 22.85
CA SER A 74 12.04 -6.76 23.39
C SER A 74 11.59 -5.53 24.20
N GLY A 75 10.32 -5.13 24.09
CA GLY A 75 9.79 -3.88 24.64
C GLY A 75 9.87 -2.70 23.67
N ASP A 76 10.49 -2.84 22.50
CA ASP A 76 10.52 -1.78 21.48
C ASP A 76 9.10 -1.47 20.98
N GLU A 77 8.83 -0.19 20.77
CA GLU A 77 7.54 0.30 20.28
C GLU A 77 7.68 0.85 18.86
N LEU A 78 6.67 0.61 18.03
CA LEU A 78 6.53 1.22 16.71
C LEU A 78 5.13 1.82 16.57
N TYR A 79 5.08 3.07 16.16
CA TYR A 79 3.84 3.78 15.85
C TYR A 79 3.64 3.83 14.34
N THR A 80 2.45 3.47 13.88
CA THR A 80 2.07 3.54 12.47
C THR A 80 0.99 4.57 12.29
N VAL A 81 1.28 5.63 11.55
CA VAL A 81 0.31 6.66 11.15
C VAL A 81 -0.18 6.36 9.74
N ARG A 82 -1.45 6.02 9.60
CA ARG A 82 -2.09 5.69 8.33
C ARG A 82 -2.83 6.87 7.73
N VAL A 83 -2.62 7.07 6.44
CA VAL A 83 -3.15 8.17 5.64
C VAL A 83 -3.82 7.63 4.37
N GLY A 84 -4.96 8.22 4.00
CA GLY A 84 -5.61 7.94 2.72
C GLY A 84 -4.76 8.38 1.53
N SER A 85 -4.81 7.64 0.42
CA SER A 85 -4.17 8.06 -0.82
C SER A 85 -5.11 7.90 -2.01
N GLY A 86 -4.89 8.69 -3.06
CA GLY A 86 -5.64 8.58 -4.31
C GLY A 86 -5.34 7.32 -5.13
N ARG A 87 -4.37 6.48 -4.71
CA ARG A 87 -3.78 5.35 -5.47
C ARG A 87 -3.09 5.77 -6.77
N LEU A 88 -3.75 6.54 -7.64
CA LEU A 88 -3.09 7.29 -8.71
C LEU A 88 -2.48 8.57 -8.12
N VAL A 89 -1.16 8.70 -8.20
CA VAL A 89 -0.41 9.82 -7.62
C VAL A 89 0.66 10.31 -8.59
N SER A 90 1.05 11.58 -8.48
CA SER A 90 2.17 12.14 -9.23
C SER A 90 3.51 11.78 -8.59
N THR A 91 4.58 11.87 -9.37
CA THR A 91 5.96 11.73 -8.86
C THR A 91 6.30 12.82 -7.85
N ASP A 92 5.75 14.03 -8.00
CA ASP A 92 5.96 15.12 -7.04
C ASP A 92 5.31 14.82 -5.69
N TRP A 93 4.09 14.26 -5.68
CA TRP A 93 3.45 13.80 -4.45
C TRP A 93 4.27 12.72 -3.74
N ILE A 94 4.86 11.78 -4.49
CA ILE A 94 5.76 10.77 -3.92
C ILE A 94 7.01 11.41 -3.30
N ARG A 95 7.62 12.38 -3.98
CA ARG A 95 8.80 13.10 -3.45
C ARG A 95 8.47 13.87 -2.17
N ASP A 96 7.29 14.47 -2.09
CA ASP A 96 6.85 15.19 -0.90
C ASP A 96 6.60 14.23 0.27
N VAL A 97 6.00 13.07 0.00
CA VAL A 97 5.86 11.99 0.99
C VAL A 97 7.22 11.48 1.48
N CYS A 98 8.22 11.34 0.59
CA CYS A 98 9.58 10.97 1.00
C CYS A 98 10.21 12.03 1.92
N LYS A 99 10.06 13.33 1.63
CA LYS A 99 10.56 14.40 2.52
C LYS A 99 9.94 14.33 3.93
N ILE A 100 8.64 14.02 4.00
CA ILE A 100 7.95 13.83 5.29
C ILE A 100 8.53 12.62 6.02
N ALA A 101 8.74 11.50 5.31
CA ALA A 101 9.35 10.31 5.90
C ALA A 101 10.79 10.55 6.37
N ASP A 102 11.61 11.30 5.62
CA ASP A 102 12.96 11.69 6.03
C ASP A 102 12.95 12.51 7.33
N GLN A 103 11.96 13.41 7.47
CA GLN A 103 11.86 14.29 8.64
C GLN A 103 11.36 13.54 9.90
N PHE A 104 10.37 12.66 9.76
CA PHE A 104 9.64 12.09 10.90
C PHE A 104 9.86 10.60 11.12
N CYS A 105 10.32 9.86 10.10
CA CYS A 105 10.33 8.39 10.06
C CYS A 105 11.69 7.81 9.62
N ASP A 106 12.76 8.61 9.70
CA ASP A 106 14.12 8.23 9.30
C ASP A 106 14.20 7.70 7.84
N GLY A 107 13.32 8.20 6.97
CA GLY A 107 13.23 7.82 5.55
C GLY A 107 12.35 6.60 5.26
N TYR A 108 11.72 6.01 6.27
CA TYR A 108 10.91 4.79 6.09
C TYR A 108 9.41 5.05 6.04
N LEU A 109 8.75 4.42 5.07
CA LEU A 109 7.30 4.40 4.90
C LEU A 109 6.89 3.12 4.20
N ARG A 110 5.59 2.82 4.19
CA ARG A 110 5.06 1.72 3.37
C ARG A 110 3.66 2.03 2.84
N PHE A 111 3.25 1.27 1.82
CA PHE A 111 1.87 1.25 1.36
C PHE A 111 1.18 -0.02 1.83
N THR A 112 -0.10 0.11 2.19
CA THR A 112 -0.96 -1.02 2.55
C THR A 112 -1.50 -1.72 1.29
N SER A 113 -2.04 -2.92 1.45
CA SER A 113 -2.73 -3.65 0.37
C SER A 113 -3.97 -2.93 -0.19
N ARG A 114 -4.44 -1.86 0.47
CA ARG A 114 -5.53 -1.00 0.01
C ARG A 114 -5.05 0.40 -0.37
N HIS A 115 -3.77 0.52 -0.70
CA HIS A 115 -3.14 1.75 -1.19
C HIS A 115 -3.16 2.92 -0.19
N ASN A 116 -3.51 2.71 1.09
CA ASN A 116 -3.19 3.71 2.12
C ASN A 116 -1.68 3.83 2.29
N LEU A 117 -1.23 5.03 2.62
CA LEU A 117 0.15 5.33 3.00
C LEU A 117 0.30 5.14 4.51
N GLU A 118 1.42 4.57 4.95
CA GLU A 118 1.75 4.40 6.36
C GLU A 118 3.15 4.93 6.65
N PHE A 119 3.22 5.87 7.58
CA PHE A 119 4.45 6.37 8.17
C PHE A 119 4.81 5.54 9.40
N LEU A 120 6.06 5.08 9.46
CA LEU A 120 6.56 4.17 10.48
C LEU A 120 7.45 4.95 11.44
N VAL A 121 6.92 5.28 12.61
CA VAL A 121 7.57 6.16 13.58
C VAL A 121 8.05 5.34 14.78
N SER A 122 9.37 5.26 14.95
CA SER A 122 10.02 4.62 16.11
C SER A 122 9.99 5.53 17.36
N ASP A 123 10.10 6.84 17.16
CA ASP A 123 10.13 7.84 18.22
C ASP A 123 8.72 8.34 18.57
N LYS A 124 8.29 8.08 19.81
CA LYS A 124 6.96 8.47 20.30
C LYS A 124 6.75 10.00 20.24
N ASP A 125 7.80 10.78 20.46
CA ASP A 125 7.70 12.25 20.53
C ASP A 125 7.47 12.88 19.15
N LYS A 126 7.78 12.16 18.07
CA LYS A 126 7.52 12.59 16.68
C LYS A 126 6.11 12.28 16.19
N VAL A 127 5.33 11.46 16.91
CA VAL A 127 4.03 10.97 16.43
C VAL A 127 2.99 12.09 16.32
N GLU A 128 2.79 12.89 17.36
CA GLU A 128 1.80 13.98 17.32
C GLU A 128 2.23 15.11 16.35
N PRO A 129 3.51 15.56 16.36
CA PRO A 129 4.00 16.51 15.35
C PRO A 129 3.78 16.05 13.91
N LEU A 130 3.96 14.75 13.62
CA LEU A 130 3.68 14.19 12.30
C LEU A 130 2.19 14.29 11.95
N ILE A 131 1.30 13.92 12.87
CA ILE A 131 -0.15 13.99 12.65
C ILE A 131 -0.61 15.43 12.39
N GLU A 132 -0.06 16.39 13.14
CA GLU A 132 -0.34 17.82 12.94
C GLU A 132 0.17 18.30 11.58
N HIS A 133 1.41 17.95 11.21
CA HIS A 133 1.98 18.27 9.90
C HIS A 133 1.14 17.69 8.76
N LEU A 134 0.71 16.43 8.87
CA LEU A 134 -0.13 15.77 7.88
C LEU A 134 -1.47 16.52 7.70
N LYS A 135 -2.15 16.85 8.80
CA LYS A 135 -3.41 17.59 8.75
C LYS A 135 -3.24 18.98 8.15
N ALA A 136 -2.18 19.70 8.52
CA ALA A 136 -1.88 21.03 7.99
C ALA A 136 -1.63 21.03 6.47
N ASN A 137 -1.10 19.92 5.93
CA ASN A 137 -0.83 19.74 4.51
C ASN A 137 -1.96 19.01 3.75
N GLY A 138 -3.14 18.87 4.36
CA GLY A 138 -4.32 18.30 3.69
C GLY A 138 -4.35 16.78 3.57
N TYR A 139 -3.47 16.07 4.29
CA TYR A 139 -3.50 14.61 4.36
C TYR A 139 -4.58 14.13 5.33
N VAL A 140 -5.36 13.13 4.92
CA VAL A 140 -6.44 12.55 5.72
C VAL A 140 -5.94 11.35 6.49
N VAL A 141 -5.76 11.51 7.81
CA VAL A 141 -5.35 10.45 8.74
C VAL A 141 -6.57 9.60 9.13
N GLY A 142 -6.50 8.28 8.97
CA GLY A 142 -7.66 7.40 9.23
C GLY A 142 -7.54 5.99 8.65
N GLY A 143 -8.69 5.36 8.41
CA GLY A 143 -8.78 4.07 7.72
C GLY A 143 -8.26 2.87 8.54
N THR A 144 -8.28 2.99 9.87
CA THR A 144 -7.95 1.92 10.83
C THR A 144 -9.17 1.59 11.69
N GLY A 145 -9.33 0.33 12.11
CA GLY A 145 -10.46 -0.07 12.95
C GLY A 145 -11.82 -0.04 12.23
N HIS A 146 -12.90 0.17 12.97
CA HIS A 146 -14.28 0.07 12.44
C HIS A 146 -14.66 1.31 11.61
N THR A 147 -14.06 1.36 10.42
CA THR A 147 -14.10 2.48 9.48
C THR A 147 -14.44 1.96 8.09
N ILE A 148 -14.75 2.89 7.19
CA ILE A 148 -14.57 2.68 5.76
C ILE A 148 -13.10 3.00 5.47
N THR A 149 -12.34 1.99 5.04
CA THR A 149 -10.97 2.21 4.57
C THR A 149 -10.94 2.45 3.07
N ASN A 150 -9.78 2.85 2.54
CA ASN A 150 -9.62 3.24 1.14
C ASN A 150 -10.21 2.19 0.16
N PRO A 151 -11.05 2.60 -0.81
CA PRO A 151 -11.59 1.70 -1.81
C PRO A 151 -10.51 1.19 -2.76
N VAL A 152 -10.42 -0.13 -2.90
CA VAL A 152 -9.60 -0.72 -3.97
C VAL A 152 -10.32 -0.44 -5.28
N HIS A 153 -9.57 0.07 -6.26
CA HIS A 153 -10.11 0.37 -7.58
C HIS A 153 -9.06 0.26 -8.68
N THR A 154 -9.55 0.18 -9.90
CA THR A 154 -8.75 -0.17 -11.08
C THR A 154 -8.47 1.05 -11.96
N GLN A 155 -8.17 0.83 -13.24
CA GLN A 155 -7.75 1.87 -14.17
C GLN A 155 -8.90 2.77 -14.63
N GLY A 156 -10.10 2.25 -14.85
CA GLY A 156 -11.20 3.05 -15.43
C GLY A 156 -10.84 3.65 -16.79
N TRP A 157 -11.33 4.86 -17.06
CA TRP A 157 -11.09 5.58 -18.31
C TRP A 157 -9.68 6.16 -18.43
N ILE A 158 -8.91 6.19 -17.34
CA ILE A 158 -7.54 6.75 -17.33
C ILE A 158 -6.59 5.93 -18.20
N HIS A 159 -6.75 4.61 -18.25
CA HIS A 159 -5.78 3.76 -18.96
C HIS A 159 -6.34 2.46 -19.57
N CYS A 160 -7.54 2.02 -19.21
CA CYS A 160 -8.09 0.77 -19.75
C CYS A 160 -8.84 1.02 -21.07
N HIS A 161 -8.80 0.04 -21.99
CA HIS A 161 -9.56 0.06 -23.25
C HIS A 161 -10.88 -0.73 -23.19
N THR A 162 -11.12 -1.52 -22.14
CA THR A 162 -12.40 -2.23 -21.89
C THR A 162 -13.22 -1.73 -20.67
N PRO A 163 -13.11 -0.47 -20.20
CA PRO A 163 -13.89 0.00 -19.06
C PRO A 163 -15.35 0.20 -19.46
N ALA A 164 -16.27 -0.23 -18.60
CA ALA A 164 -17.69 0.12 -18.67
C ALA A 164 -18.02 1.38 -17.85
N THR A 165 -17.14 1.79 -16.94
CA THR A 165 -17.24 3.01 -16.12
C THR A 165 -15.84 3.54 -15.78
N ASP A 166 -15.75 4.80 -15.36
CA ASP A 166 -14.54 5.29 -14.71
C ASP A 166 -14.35 4.66 -13.31
N ALA A 167 -13.10 4.67 -12.83
CA ALA A 167 -12.73 4.18 -11.51
C ALA A 167 -12.39 5.33 -10.55
N SER A 168 -11.42 6.18 -10.90
CA SER A 168 -10.92 7.22 -10.00
C SER A 168 -11.98 8.27 -9.66
N GLY A 169 -12.74 8.73 -10.65
CA GLY A 169 -13.81 9.72 -10.45
C GLY A 169 -14.94 9.19 -9.56
N VAL A 170 -15.36 7.94 -9.74
CA VAL A 170 -16.40 7.32 -8.91
C VAL A 170 -15.91 7.13 -7.47
N VAL A 171 -14.69 6.63 -7.28
CA VAL A 171 -14.11 6.48 -5.92
C VAL A 171 -13.99 7.83 -5.23
N LYS A 172 -13.55 8.88 -5.94
CA LYS A 172 -13.47 10.23 -5.40
C LYS A 172 -14.85 10.72 -4.94
N ALA A 173 -15.86 10.64 -5.79
CA ALA A 173 -17.21 11.09 -5.46
C ALA A 173 -17.80 10.33 -4.25
N VAL A 174 -17.61 9.00 -4.20
CA VAL A 174 -18.08 8.18 -3.07
C VAL A 174 -17.32 8.49 -1.79
N MET A 175 -15.99 8.65 -1.85
CA MET A 175 -15.19 8.91 -0.66
C MET A 175 -15.38 10.33 -0.11
N ASP A 176 -15.78 11.31 -0.94
CA ASP A 176 -16.11 12.65 -0.46
C ASP A 176 -17.35 12.64 0.44
N GLU A 177 -18.37 11.84 0.10
CA GLU A 177 -19.56 11.65 0.92
C GLU A 177 -19.29 10.77 2.15
N LEU A 178 -18.35 9.82 2.05
CA LEU A 178 -18.08 8.84 3.10
C LEU A 178 -16.87 9.16 3.97
N ILE A 179 -16.24 10.33 3.79
CA ILE A 179 -14.97 10.67 4.44
C ILE A 179 -15.07 10.66 5.97
N GLU A 180 -16.25 10.98 6.52
CA GLU A 180 -16.49 10.96 7.96
C GLU A 180 -16.31 9.57 8.60
N TYR A 181 -16.55 8.49 7.83
CA TYR A 181 -16.37 7.11 8.27
C TYR A 181 -14.93 6.62 8.09
N PHE A 182 -14.10 7.36 7.35
CA PHE A 182 -12.67 7.07 7.21
C PHE A 182 -11.88 7.60 8.41
N VAL A 183 -12.22 8.81 8.88
CA VAL A 183 -11.51 9.50 9.96
C VAL A 183 -11.98 9.14 11.36
N ASP A 184 -13.07 8.36 11.50
CA ASP A 184 -13.68 8.05 12.80
C ASP A 184 -14.30 6.65 12.88
N TRP A 185 -14.39 6.07 14.08
CA TRP A 185 -14.88 4.71 14.35
C TRP A 185 -16.39 4.65 14.52
N LYS A 186 -17.12 5.03 13.47
CA LYS A 186 -18.59 5.12 13.48
C LYS A 186 -19.31 3.82 13.08
N LEU A 187 -18.59 2.81 12.60
CA LEU A 187 -19.18 1.58 12.09
C LEU A 187 -19.19 0.46 13.14
N PRO A 188 -20.13 -0.50 13.04
CA PRO A 188 -20.14 -1.67 13.91
C PRO A 188 -19.01 -2.67 13.58
N ALA A 189 -18.46 -2.62 12.37
CA ALA A 189 -17.40 -3.50 11.89
C ALA A 189 -16.58 -2.81 10.78
N TYR A 190 -15.55 -3.50 10.28
CA TYR A 190 -14.82 -3.07 9.09
C TYR A 190 -15.73 -3.09 7.86
N CYS A 191 -15.81 -1.98 7.14
CA CYS A 191 -16.48 -1.92 5.85
C CYS A 191 -15.44 -1.74 4.74
N ARG A 192 -15.51 -2.59 3.71
CA ARG A 192 -14.58 -2.58 2.57
C ARG A 192 -15.38 -2.35 1.29
N VAL A 193 -15.20 -1.18 0.70
CA VAL A 193 -15.74 -0.84 -0.61
C VAL A 193 -14.70 -1.19 -1.68
N ALA A 194 -15.10 -1.76 -2.80
CA ALA A 194 -14.22 -2.01 -3.94
C ALA A 194 -14.96 -1.64 -5.23
N LEU A 195 -14.20 -1.19 -6.23
CA LEU A 195 -14.75 -0.79 -7.52
C LEU A 195 -13.96 -1.42 -8.65
N ALA A 196 -14.68 -2.17 -9.48
CA ALA A 196 -14.20 -2.65 -10.75
C ALA A 196 -14.82 -1.86 -11.90
N CYS A 197 -13.99 -1.40 -12.83
CA CYS A 197 -14.46 -0.68 -14.02
C CYS A 197 -15.13 -1.60 -15.07
N CYS A 198 -14.93 -2.92 -14.98
CA CYS A 198 -15.58 -3.93 -15.83
C CYS A 198 -15.58 -5.29 -15.13
N LEU A 199 -16.20 -6.30 -15.75
CA LEU A 199 -16.38 -7.64 -15.18
C LEU A 199 -15.08 -8.46 -15.01
N ASN A 200 -13.95 -8.00 -15.53
CA ASN A 200 -12.65 -8.62 -15.26
C ASN A 200 -12.21 -8.43 -13.80
N MET A 201 -12.88 -7.51 -13.09
CA MET A 201 -12.68 -7.13 -11.70
C MET A 201 -11.34 -6.45 -11.41
N CYS A 202 -10.20 -7.04 -11.80
CA CYS A 202 -8.84 -6.51 -11.64
C CYS A 202 -8.49 -6.01 -10.20
N GLY A 203 -9.26 -6.41 -9.18
CA GLY A 203 -9.08 -6.04 -7.77
C GLY A 203 -10.37 -6.07 -6.97
#